data_AF-A0A3D3L2Q6-F1
#
_entry.id   AF-A0A3D3L2Q6-F1
#
_cell.length_a   1.000
_cell.length_b   1.000
_cell.length_c   1.000
_cell.angle_alpha   90.00
_cell.angle_beta   90.00
_cell.angle_gamma   90.00
#
_symmetry.space_group_name_H-M   'P 1'
#
loop_
_entity.id
_entity.type
_entity.pdbx_description
1 polymer ?
#
loop_
_entity_poly.entity_id
_entity_poly.type
_entity_poly.pdbx_seq_one_letter_code
_entity_poly.pdbx_strand_id
1 'polypeptide(L)'
;DGLLTKKQGKAAKRFFNSRGTEVAEVVRENQRLIEDLMDDLNKIVSQRRTAKVKLKDGSTMKVDATTAMMLLYVHGALNQNNRVKMAQILAQDKEGFTKMVNFSIKQGKMSSDDHKLSSISNNKLCPPYPECIEDFIGEQDTSKCE
;
A
#
# COMPACT_ATOMS: atom_id res chain seq x y z
N ASP A 1 -0.30 4.52 -15.85
CA ASP A 1 0.64 5.64 -15.59
C ASP A 1 0.58 6.18 -14.16
N GLY A 2 0.79 5.31 -13.16
CA GLY A 2 0.91 5.71 -11.75
C GLY A 2 2.32 5.43 -11.26
N LEU A 3 2.93 6.42 -10.60
CA LEU A 3 4.35 6.54 -10.22
C LEU A 3 5.29 6.90 -11.38
N LEU A 4 5.81 8.13 -11.30
CA LEU A 4 6.99 8.57 -12.04
C LEU A 4 8.15 7.63 -11.71
N THR A 5 8.55 6.81 -12.68
CA THR A 5 9.74 5.96 -12.51
C THR A 5 10.99 6.85 -12.52
N LYS A 6 12.03 6.44 -11.77
CA LYS A 6 13.29 7.20 -11.60
C LYS A 6 13.95 7.61 -12.94
N LYS A 7 13.65 6.93 -14.05
CA LYS A 7 14.15 7.25 -15.40
C LYS A 7 13.37 8.38 -16.10
N GLN A 8 12.10 8.63 -15.75
CA GLN A 8 11.30 9.73 -16.30
C GLN A 8 11.63 11.09 -15.66
N GLY A 9 12.39 11.11 -14.57
CA GLY A 9 12.77 12.32 -13.84
C GLY A 9 13.87 13.18 -14.48
N LYS A 10 14.56 12.70 -15.53
CA LYS A 10 15.72 13.42 -16.09
C LYS A 10 15.38 14.63 -16.98
N ALA A 11 14.10 14.86 -17.30
CA ALA A 11 13.64 16.06 -17.99
C ALA A 11 12.19 16.45 -17.63
N ALA A 12 11.72 16.13 -16.42
CA ALA A 12 10.37 16.48 -16.01
C ALA A 12 10.29 17.99 -15.70
N LYS A 13 9.39 18.72 -16.38
CA LYS A 13 9.07 20.12 -16.07
C LYS A 13 8.73 20.22 -14.57
N ARG A 14 9.22 21.27 -13.89
CA ARG A 14 8.86 21.54 -12.48
C ARG A 14 7.40 21.96 -12.43
N PHE A 15 6.55 21.09 -11.91
CA PHE A 15 5.14 21.39 -11.69
C PHE A 15 4.95 21.89 -10.27
N PHE A 16 4.24 22.99 -10.12
CA PHE A 16 3.89 23.58 -8.83
C PHE A 16 2.38 23.50 -8.64
N ASN A 17 1.94 23.26 -7.42
CA ASN A 17 0.52 23.38 -7.07
C ASN A 17 0.13 24.86 -6.92
N SER A 18 -1.16 25.14 -6.69
CA SER A 18 -1.68 26.50 -6.45
C SER A 18 -1.09 27.21 -5.24
N ARG A 19 -0.37 26.49 -4.35
CA ARG A 19 0.33 27.01 -3.17
C ARG A 19 1.83 27.25 -3.43
N GLY A 20 2.31 27.05 -4.65
CA GLY A 20 3.71 27.22 -5.02
C GLY A 20 4.63 26.09 -4.57
N THR A 21 4.11 24.96 -4.08
CA THR A 21 4.90 23.79 -3.69
C THR A 21 5.22 22.93 -4.91
N GLU A 22 6.46 22.46 -5.05
CA GLU A 22 6.83 21.54 -6.13
C GLU A 22 6.12 20.20 -5.94
N VAL A 23 5.31 19.80 -6.92
CA VAL A 23 4.54 18.55 -6.89
C VAL A 23 5.47 17.35 -6.74
N ALA A 24 6.66 17.40 -7.37
CA ALA A 24 7.66 16.34 -7.26
C ALA A 24 8.21 16.17 -5.84
N GLU A 25 8.32 17.25 -5.06
CA GLU A 25 8.75 17.20 -3.65
C GLU A 25 7.67 16.54 -2.78
N VAL A 26 6.42 16.96 -2.94
CA VAL A 26 5.28 16.39 -2.20
C VAL A 26 5.10 14.90 -2.48
N VAL A 27 5.26 14.49 -3.75
CA VAL A 27 5.20 13.07 -4.13
C VAL A 27 6.33 12.28 -3.48
N ARG A 28 7.54 12.83 -3.43
CA ARG A 28 8.71 12.19 -2.82
C ARG A 28 8.56 12.05 -1.31
N GLU A 29 8.04 13.08 -0.63
CA GLU A 29 7.78 13.04 0.81
C GLU A 29 6.71 12.01 1.17
N ASN A 30 5.61 11.98 0.41
CA ASN A 30 4.56 10.97 0.60
C ASN A 30 5.08 9.54 0.39
N GLN A 31 5.95 9.34 -0.61
CA GLN A 31 6.57 8.05 -0.86
C GLN A 31 7.44 7.61 0.32
N ARG A 32 8.24 8.53 0.88
CA ARG A 32 9.08 8.27 2.06
C ARG A 32 8.25 7.91 3.30
N LEU A 33 7.16 8.64 3.57
CA LEU A 33 6.27 8.33 4.69
C LEU A 33 5.67 6.93 4.61
N ILE A 34 5.37 6.47 3.39
CA ILE A 34 4.88 5.11 3.15
C ILE A 34 5.97 4.07 3.41
N GLU A 35 7.19 4.32 2.93
CA GLU A 35 8.35 3.44 3.16
C GLU A 35 8.66 3.31 4.66
N ASP A 36 8.73 4.44 5.37
CA ASP A 36 8.99 4.49 6.81
C ASP A 36 7.92 3.71 7.60
N LEU A 37 6.64 3.82 7.23
CA LEU A 37 5.55 3.06 7.86
C LEU A 37 5.71 1.55 7.69
N MET A 38 6.08 1.10 6.49
CA MET A 38 6.24 -0.33 6.21
C MET A 38 7.45 -0.91 6.95
N ASP A 39 8.53 -0.14 7.06
CA ASP A 39 9.70 -0.51 7.85
C ASP A 39 9.37 -0.61 9.35
N ASP A 40 8.60 0.34 9.87
CA ASP A 40 8.12 0.28 11.25
C ASP A 40 7.26 -0.97 11.51
N LEU A 41 6.35 -1.33 10.60
CA LEU A 41 5.55 -2.55 10.71
C LEU A 41 6.43 -3.82 10.70
N ASN A 42 7.42 -3.89 9.80
CA ASN A 42 8.37 -5.01 9.76
C ASN A 42 9.16 -5.13 11.07
N LYS A 43 9.55 -3.99 11.65
CA LYS A 43 10.26 -3.95 12.93
C LYS A 43 9.39 -4.39 14.09
N ILE A 44 8.11 -4.02 14.13
CA ILE A 44 7.12 -4.46 15.13
C ILE A 44 6.99 -5.99 15.11
N VAL A 45 6.85 -6.58 13.91
CA VAL A 45 6.79 -8.04 13.74
C VAL A 45 8.08 -8.71 14.20
N SER A 46 9.23 -8.21 13.73
CA SER A 46 10.56 -8.78 14.04
C SER A 46 10.87 -8.73 15.54
N GLN A 47 10.44 -7.67 16.22
CA GLN A 47 10.69 -7.46 17.65
C GLN A 47 9.57 -8.01 18.54
N ARG A 48 8.49 -8.57 17.95
CA ARG A 48 7.33 -9.12 18.66
C ARG A 48 6.79 -8.22 19.76
N ARG A 49 6.71 -6.91 19.49
CA ARG A 49 6.29 -5.90 20.49
C ARG A 49 5.22 -5.00 19.94
N THR A 50 4.49 -4.34 20.83
CA THR A 50 3.60 -3.24 20.47
C THR A 50 4.41 -1.94 20.35
N ALA A 51 4.23 -1.20 19.26
CA ALA A 51 4.85 0.11 19.07
C ALA A 51 3.85 1.15 18.56
N LYS A 52 4.26 2.42 18.57
CA LYS A 52 3.49 3.52 17.98
C LYS A 52 4.03 3.82 16.58
N VAL A 53 3.15 3.84 15.59
CA VAL A 53 3.44 4.32 14.24
C VAL A 53 2.84 5.70 14.05
N LYS A 54 3.56 6.58 13.33
CA LYS A 54 3.11 7.92 13.01
C LYS A 54 2.52 7.95 11.59
N LEU A 55 1.39 8.62 11.44
CA LEU A 55 0.69 8.79 10.17
C LEU A 55 0.95 10.19 9.59
N LYS A 56 0.59 10.36 8.32
CA LYS A 56 0.82 11.60 7.57
C LYS A 56 0.07 12.80 8.14
N ASP A 57 -1.14 12.61 8.65
CA ASP A 57 -1.90 13.63 9.37
C ASP A 57 -1.27 14.04 10.73
N GLY A 58 -0.14 13.42 11.11
CA GLY A 58 0.57 13.64 12.37
C GLY A 58 0.05 12.79 13.53
N SER A 59 -1.04 12.05 13.32
CA SER A 59 -1.59 11.16 14.33
C SER A 59 -0.72 9.92 14.55
N THR A 60 -0.95 9.22 15.67
CA THR A 60 -0.22 8.00 15.99
C THR A 60 -1.17 6.86 16.29
N MET A 61 -0.86 5.66 15.80
CA MET A 61 -1.58 4.41 16.08
C MET A 61 -0.71 3.46 16.88
N LYS A 62 -1.28 2.81 17.91
CA LYS A 62 -0.61 1.70 18.59
C LYS A 62 -0.87 0.42 17.80
N VAL A 63 0.19 -0.29 17.45
CA VAL A 63 0.12 -1.49 16.61
C VAL A 63 0.91 -2.60 17.28
N ASP A 64 0.27 -3.74 17.51
CA ASP A 64 0.89 -4.96 18.00
C ASP A 64 1.44 -5.82 16.86
N ALA A 65 2.22 -6.85 17.21
CA ALA A 65 2.87 -7.72 16.25
C ALA A 65 1.89 -8.52 15.37
N THR A 66 0.73 -8.92 15.90
CA THR A 66 -0.28 -9.67 15.14
C THR A 66 -0.94 -8.77 14.10
N THR A 67 -1.33 -7.56 14.50
CA THR A 67 -1.90 -6.55 13.60
C THR A 67 -0.91 -6.17 12.48
N ALA A 68 0.36 -5.93 12.82
CA ALA A 68 1.39 -5.64 11.83
C ALA A 68 1.63 -6.81 10.86
N MET A 69 1.62 -8.05 11.36
CA MET A 69 1.75 -9.25 10.53
C MET A 69 0.59 -9.39 9.55
N MET A 70 -0.65 -9.17 9.99
CA MET A 70 -1.83 -9.20 9.11
C MET A 70 -1.74 -8.16 7.99
N LEU A 71 -1.34 -6.94 8.32
CA LEU A 71 -1.15 -5.86 7.35
C LEU A 71 -0.08 -6.19 6.31
N LEU A 72 1.08 -6.69 6.76
CA LEU A 72 2.18 -7.07 5.87
C LEU A 72 1.83 -8.26 4.98
N TYR A 73 1.09 -9.24 5.51
CA TYR A 73 0.64 -10.39 4.74
C TYR A 73 -0.32 -9.98 3.61
N VAL A 74 -1.36 -9.22 3.94
CA VAL A 74 -2.31 -8.72 2.94
C VAL A 74 -1.58 -7.86 1.91
N HIS A 75 -0.68 -6.97 2.36
CA HIS A 75 0.14 -6.18 1.44
C HIS A 75 0.97 -7.07 0.50
N GLY A 76 1.62 -8.13 1.00
CA GLY A 76 2.39 -9.06 0.17
C GLY A 76 1.56 -9.82 -0.87
N ALA A 77 0.30 -10.12 -0.55
CA ALA A 77 -0.61 -10.86 -1.42
C ALA A 77 -1.27 -10.00 -2.52
N LEU A 78 -1.23 -8.67 -2.42
CA LEU A 78 -1.81 -7.77 -3.42
C LEU A 78 -0.92 -7.63 -4.67
N ASN A 79 -1.52 -7.24 -5.79
CA ASN A 79 -0.75 -6.79 -6.96
C ASN A 79 -0.11 -5.41 -6.72
N GLN A 80 0.83 -5.00 -7.58
CA GLN A 80 1.61 -3.77 -7.40
C GLN A 80 0.74 -2.51 -7.21
N ASN A 81 -0.30 -2.35 -8.03
CA ASN A 81 -1.19 -1.18 -7.94
C ASN A 81 -1.98 -1.16 -6.62
N ASN A 82 -2.45 -2.32 -6.18
CA ASN A 82 -3.22 -2.45 -4.95
C ASN A 82 -2.33 -2.31 -3.71
N ARG A 83 -1.06 -2.74 -3.77
CA ARG A 83 -0.06 -2.50 -2.72
C ARG A 83 0.12 -1.02 -2.45
N VAL A 84 0.36 -0.26 -3.51
CA VAL A 84 0.54 1.20 -3.42
C VAL A 84 -0.70 1.86 -2.81
N LYS A 85 -1.90 1.50 -3.28
CA LYS A 85 -3.16 2.05 -2.74
C LYS A 85 -3.38 1.68 -1.28
N MET A 86 -3.12 0.43 -0.90
CA MET A 86 -3.22 -0.01 0.49
C MET A 86 -2.27 0.78 1.37
N ALA A 87 -1.00 0.89 0.98
CA ALA A 87 0.02 1.58 1.75
C ALA A 87 -0.26 3.10 1.86
N GLN A 88 -0.78 3.72 0.80
CA GLN A 88 -1.25 5.10 0.81
C GLN A 88 -2.39 5.32 1.82
N ILE A 89 -3.41 4.47 1.79
CA ILE A 89 -4.57 4.58 2.71
C ILE A 89 -4.13 4.31 4.15
N LEU A 90 -3.24 3.34 4.36
CA LEU A 90 -2.71 2.99 5.68
C LEU A 90 -1.92 4.15 6.31
N ALA A 91 -1.14 4.88 5.52
CA ALA A 91 -0.29 5.97 5.99
C ALA A 91 -1.02 7.32 6.15
N GLN A 92 -2.23 7.46 5.60
CA GLN A 92 -2.91 8.74 5.49
C GLN A 92 -3.37 9.29 6.86
N ASP A 93 -4.25 8.56 7.53
CA ASP A 93 -4.91 8.98 8.77
C ASP A 93 -5.45 7.76 9.53
N LYS A 94 -5.99 7.99 10.74
CA LYS A 94 -6.51 6.92 11.60
C LYS A 94 -7.65 6.14 10.96
N GLU A 95 -8.49 6.79 10.15
CA GLU A 95 -9.65 6.17 9.53
C GLU A 95 -9.21 5.20 8.42
N GLY A 96 -8.32 5.66 7.54
CA GLY A 96 -7.68 4.85 6.52
C GLY A 96 -6.92 3.67 7.15
N PHE A 97 -6.19 3.93 8.23
CA PHE A 97 -5.50 2.88 8.98
C PHE A 97 -6.48 1.81 9.49
N THR A 98 -7.55 2.23 10.18
CA THR A 98 -8.54 1.33 10.76
C THR A 98 -9.29 0.54 9.68
N LYS A 99 -9.62 1.17 8.55
CA LYS A 99 -10.23 0.51 7.38
C LYS A 99 -9.34 -0.62 6.86
N MET A 100 -8.04 -0.38 6.74
CA MET A 100 -7.09 -1.40 6.26
C MET A 100 -6.82 -2.50 7.28
N VAL A 101 -6.80 -2.18 8.58
CA VAL A 101 -6.75 -3.20 9.64
C VAL A 101 -8.00 -4.08 9.61
N ASN A 102 -9.20 -3.49 9.56
CA ASN A 102 -10.46 -4.23 9.49
C ASN A 102 -10.55 -5.08 8.22
N PHE A 103 -10.12 -4.54 7.08
CA PHE A 103 -10.00 -5.31 5.85
C PHE A 103 -9.06 -6.50 6.05
N SER A 104 -7.89 -6.29 6.66
CA SER A 104 -6.89 -7.34 6.86
C SER A 104 -7.35 -8.42 7.83
N ILE A 105 -8.07 -8.05 8.89
CA ILE A 105 -8.72 -9.00 9.81
C ILE A 105 -9.83 -9.77 9.10
N LYS A 106 -10.60 -9.12 8.22
CA LYS A 106 -11.65 -9.79 7.43
C LYS A 106 -11.08 -10.77 6.41
N GLN A 107 -9.97 -10.42 5.75
CA GLN A 107 -9.21 -11.34 4.90
C GLN A 107 -8.56 -12.45 5.73
N GLY A 108 -8.13 -12.11 6.94
CA GLY A 108 -7.60 -13.02 7.94
C GLY A 108 -8.66 -13.61 8.87
N LYS A 109 -9.90 -13.86 8.40
CA LYS A 109 -10.85 -14.73 9.13
C LYS A 109 -10.29 -16.17 9.14
N MET A 110 -9.27 -16.33 9.94
CA MET A 110 -8.68 -17.57 10.39
C MET A 110 -9.02 -17.69 11.86
N SER A 111 -9.53 -18.86 12.20
CA SER A 111 -9.82 -19.34 13.54
C SER A 111 -8.77 -18.89 14.56
N SER A 112 -9.21 -18.59 15.78
CA SER A 112 -8.36 -18.35 16.94
C SER A 112 -7.47 -19.55 17.30
N ASP A 113 -7.59 -20.66 16.58
CA ASP A 113 -6.83 -21.88 16.73
C ASP A 113 -6.13 -22.24 15.39
N ASP A 114 -4.82 -22.43 15.49
CA ASP A 114 -3.86 -22.92 14.49
C ASP A 114 -3.24 -21.94 13.49
N HIS A 115 -1.90 -21.88 13.55
CA HIS A 115 -0.93 -21.07 12.80
C HIS A 115 -0.89 -21.32 11.28
N LYS A 116 -2.02 -21.39 10.60
CA LYS A 116 -2.07 -21.47 9.14
C LYS A 116 -2.80 -20.26 8.62
N LEU A 117 -2.16 -19.45 7.80
CA LEU A 117 -2.78 -18.28 7.19
C LEU A 117 -3.37 -18.76 5.87
N SER A 118 -4.68 -19.04 5.82
CA SER A 118 -5.28 -19.64 4.62
C SER A 118 -5.22 -18.68 3.44
N SER A 119 -4.65 -19.20 2.36
CA SER A 119 -4.73 -18.80 0.96
C SER A 119 -5.54 -17.53 0.63
N ILE A 120 -4.89 -16.37 0.52
CA ILE A 120 -5.44 -15.18 -0.18
C ILE A 120 -5.56 -15.43 -1.70
N SER A 121 -5.08 -16.58 -2.19
CA SER A 121 -5.01 -16.92 -3.63
C SER A 121 -6.37 -17.10 -4.34
N ASN A 122 -7.51 -16.89 -3.68
CA ASN A 122 -8.86 -17.03 -4.26
C ASN A 122 -9.81 -15.88 -3.88
N ASN A 123 -9.31 -14.65 -3.77
CA ASN A 123 -10.19 -13.51 -3.55
C ASN A 123 -10.94 -13.16 -4.85
N LYS A 124 -12.25 -13.45 -4.90
CA LYS A 124 -13.21 -12.86 -5.86
C LYS A 124 -13.33 -11.35 -5.58
N LEU A 125 -12.23 -10.61 -5.70
CA LEU A 125 -12.27 -9.18 -5.95
C LEU A 125 -12.95 -9.02 -7.31
N CYS A 126 -13.96 -8.13 -7.34
CA CYS A 126 -14.88 -7.77 -8.41
C CYS A 126 -14.47 -8.14 -9.86
N PRO A 127 -15.44 -8.44 -10.76
CA PRO A 127 -15.19 -8.85 -12.15
C PRO A 127 -14.11 -7.99 -12.85
N PRO A 128 -13.42 -8.54 -13.87
CA PRO A 128 -12.43 -7.78 -14.64
C PRO A 128 -13.08 -6.47 -15.09
N TYR A 129 -12.28 -5.41 -15.08
CA TYR A 129 -12.62 -4.00 -15.27
C TYR A 129 -13.98 -3.69 -15.93
N PRO A 130 -14.69 -2.64 -15.49
CA PRO A 130 -15.95 -2.24 -16.12
C PRO A 130 -15.81 -2.12 -17.64
N GLU A 131 -16.85 -2.51 -18.39
CA GLU A 131 -16.88 -2.59 -19.88
C GLU A 131 -16.31 -1.33 -20.55
N CYS A 132 -16.39 -0.17 -19.88
CA CYS A 132 -15.82 1.09 -20.33
C CYS A 132 -14.28 1.12 -20.50
N ILE A 133 -13.56 0.06 -20.13
CA ILE A 133 -12.10 -0.02 -20.21
C ILE A 133 -11.62 -1.01 -21.28
N GLU A 134 -12.48 -1.91 -21.79
CA GLU A 134 -12.08 -2.93 -22.77
C GLU A 134 -11.45 -2.33 -24.04
N ASP A 135 -12.01 -1.22 -24.53
CA ASP A 135 -11.51 -0.50 -25.72
C ASP A 135 -10.16 0.22 -25.50
N PHE A 136 -9.70 0.33 -24.26
CA PHE A 136 -8.49 1.07 -23.87
C PHE A 136 -7.35 0.15 -23.40
N ILE A 137 -7.53 -1.17 -23.51
CA ILE A 137 -6.47 -2.14 -23.19
C ILE A 137 -5.58 -2.28 -24.42
N GLY A 138 -4.49 -1.52 -24.47
CA GLY A 138 -3.44 -1.69 -25.46
C GLY A 138 -2.66 -3.01 -25.25
N GLU A 139 -2.04 -3.51 -26.31
CA GLU A 139 -1.21 -4.71 -26.22
C GLU A 139 0.06 -4.46 -25.38
N GLN A 140 0.36 -5.40 -24.48
CA GLN A 140 1.61 -5.38 -23.74
C GLN A 140 2.73 -6.00 -24.59
N ASP A 141 3.72 -5.18 -24.94
CA ASP A 141 4.96 -5.62 -25.58
C ASP A 141 5.77 -6.48 -24.60
N THR A 142 5.84 -7.79 -24.87
CA THR A 142 6.55 -8.79 -24.08
C THR A 142 7.98 -9.05 -24.56
N SER A 143 8.48 -8.29 -25.53
CA SER A 143 9.80 -8.49 -26.17
C SER A 143 11.01 -8.36 -25.23
N LYS A 144 10.81 -7.91 -23.98
CA LYS A 144 11.88 -7.71 -22.99
C LYS A 144 11.74 -8.57 -21.73
N CYS A 145 10.91 -9.60 -21.79
CA CYS A 145 10.67 -10.53 -20.68
C CYS A 145 11.39 -11.88 -20.92
N GLU A 146 12.66 -11.83 -21.35
CA GLU A 146 13.56 -12.99 -21.30
C GLU A 146 14.07 -13.25 -19.87
#